data_AF-A0A9X8QHF6-F1
#
_entry.id   AF-A0A9X8QHF6-F1
#
_cell.length_a   1.000
_cell.length_b   1.000
_cell.length_c   1.000
_cell.angle_alpha   90.00
_cell.angle_beta   90.00
_cell.angle_gamma   90.00
#
_symmetry.space_group_name_H-M   'P 1'
#
loop_
_entity.id
_entity.type
_entity.pdbx_description
1 polymer ?
#
loop_
_entity_poly.entity_id
_entity_poly.type
_entity_poly.pdbx_seq_one_letter_code
_entity_poly.pdbx_strand_id
1 'polypeptide(L)'
;MLGRFSRYMRSQLSCFRKESLWSARDINEGVLIIFCWAVPAFLIVCLVEYFHDYLPANYLKAAALEGIGPHLWNVIGVISFVFVGFAILLPRSKFIARCAYHLLVNTYAIGGLSLGLLTGQLLIYSDPVVGSVDLWKAWIVSTGLILLVALAFLLNFSFWYLGVLMNSQGKSGGFLHCMESVDLWIRLFAFIFLSILSTVFLFMET
;
A
#
# COMPACT_ATOMS: atom_id res chain seq x y z
N MET A 1 5.44 -36.11 -12.61
CA MET A 1 4.61 -34.91 -12.85
C MET A 1 5.29 -33.61 -12.43
N LEU A 2 5.90 -33.51 -11.24
CA LEU A 2 6.59 -32.27 -10.79
C LEU A 2 7.62 -31.71 -11.78
N GLY A 3 8.42 -32.55 -12.44
CA GLY A 3 9.45 -32.09 -13.38
C GLY A 3 8.94 -31.51 -14.72
N ARG A 4 7.69 -31.80 -15.11
CA ARG A 4 7.03 -31.16 -16.27
C ARG A 4 6.41 -29.83 -15.86
N PHE A 5 5.75 -29.79 -14.70
CA PHE A 5 5.17 -28.58 -14.13
C PHE A 5 6.25 -27.51 -13.84
N SER A 6 7.37 -27.91 -13.24
CA SER A 6 8.51 -27.03 -12.97
C SER A 6 9.10 -26.42 -14.26
N ARG A 7 9.24 -27.22 -15.32
CA ARG A 7 9.73 -26.72 -16.62
C ARG A 7 8.74 -25.77 -17.28
N TYR A 8 7.45 -26.09 -17.21
CA TYR A 8 6.38 -25.23 -17.71
C TYR A 8 6.39 -23.87 -16.98
N MET A 9 6.38 -23.88 -15.64
CA MET A 9 6.49 -22.68 -14.81
C MET A 9 7.76 -21.87 -15.11
N ARG A 10 8.92 -22.54 -15.27
CA ARG A 10 10.18 -21.86 -15.60
C ARG A 10 10.15 -21.24 -17.00
N SER A 11 9.46 -21.84 -17.97
CA SER A 11 9.24 -21.26 -19.29
C SER A 11 8.37 -20.00 -19.22
N GLN A 12 7.29 -20.03 -18.46
CA GLN A 12 6.38 -18.89 -18.28
C GLN A 12 7.08 -17.73 -17.52
N LEU A 13 7.93 -18.07 -16.55
CA LEU A 13 8.69 -17.09 -15.77
C LEU A 13 9.94 -16.55 -16.47
N SER A 14 10.35 -17.15 -17.60
CA SER A 14 11.61 -16.82 -18.27
C SER A 14 11.68 -15.40 -18.83
N CYS A 15 10.51 -14.79 -19.12
CA CYS A 15 10.41 -13.41 -19.55
C CYS A 15 10.65 -12.41 -18.40
N PHE A 16 10.36 -12.80 -17.15
CA PHE A 16 10.53 -11.93 -15.99
C PHE A 16 12.00 -11.87 -15.57
N ARG A 17 12.73 -10.88 -16.10
CA ARG A 17 14.06 -10.51 -15.62
C ARG A 17 13.96 -9.68 -14.35
N LYS A 18 14.99 -9.75 -13.49
CA LYS A 18 15.07 -8.93 -12.27
C LYS A 18 14.83 -7.44 -12.53
N GLU A 19 15.29 -6.92 -13.66
CA GLU A 19 15.14 -5.51 -14.05
C GLU A 19 13.70 -5.11 -14.45
N SER A 20 12.87 -6.09 -14.86
CA SER A 20 11.44 -5.86 -15.16
C SER A 20 10.57 -5.93 -13.90
N LEU A 21 11.06 -6.57 -12.83
CA LEU A 21 10.39 -6.67 -11.54
C LEU A 21 10.89 -5.63 -10.52
N TRP A 22 12.16 -5.24 -10.60
CA TRP A 22 12.85 -4.51 -9.55
C TRP A 22 13.73 -3.41 -10.12
N SER A 23 13.47 -2.16 -9.73
CA SER A 23 14.33 -1.01 -10.01
C SER A 23 14.51 -0.21 -8.74
N ALA A 24 15.77 0.04 -8.35
CA ALA A 24 16.08 0.86 -7.19
C ALA A 24 15.53 2.29 -7.31
N ARG A 25 15.38 2.81 -8.54
CA ARG A 25 14.79 4.12 -8.81
C ARG A 25 13.31 4.18 -8.42
N ASP A 26 12.56 3.12 -8.76
CA ASP A 26 11.12 3.03 -8.52
C ASP A 26 10.82 2.88 -7.01
N ILE A 27 11.74 2.28 -6.25
CA ILE A 27 11.67 2.19 -4.78
C ILE A 27 11.90 3.57 -4.15
N ASN A 28 12.93 4.29 -4.60
CA ASN A 28 13.25 5.60 -4.04
C ASN A 28 12.11 6.61 -4.29
N GLU A 29 11.45 6.52 -5.45
CA GLU A 29 10.28 7.34 -5.77
C GLU A 29 9.10 7.04 -4.83
N GLY A 30 8.83 5.78 -4.53
CA GLY A 30 7.81 5.39 -3.55
C GLY A 30 8.10 5.95 -2.17
N VAL A 31 9.35 5.76 -1.69
CA VAL A 31 9.80 6.28 -0.40
C VAL A 31 9.65 7.81 -0.36
N LEU A 32 10.01 8.52 -1.42
CA LEU A 32 9.85 9.98 -1.48
C LEU A 32 8.39 10.40 -1.42
N ILE A 33 7.50 9.73 -2.17
CA ILE A 33 6.07 10.05 -2.19
C ILE A 33 5.43 9.83 -0.82
N ILE A 34 5.73 8.73 -0.14
CA ILE A 34 5.20 8.50 1.21
C ILE A 34 5.70 9.53 2.20
N PHE A 35 6.97 9.95 2.12
CA PHE A 35 7.48 11.04 2.97
C PHE A 35 6.81 12.38 2.65
N CYS A 36 6.57 12.69 1.36
CA CYS A 36 5.86 13.90 0.96
C CYS A 36 4.43 13.97 1.50
N TRP A 37 3.76 12.84 1.74
CA TRP A 37 2.42 12.80 2.33
C TRP A 37 2.44 12.65 3.86
N ALA A 38 3.34 11.83 4.39
CA ALA A 38 3.43 11.55 5.81
C ALA A 38 3.99 12.74 6.61
N VAL A 39 4.99 13.46 6.09
CA VAL A 39 5.63 14.58 6.82
C VAL A 39 4.66 15.74 7.04
N PRO A 40 3.93 16.25 6.03
CA PRO A 40 2.94 17.31 6.25
C PRO A 40 1.82 16.86 7.19
N ALA A 41 1.35 15.62 7.07
CA ALA A 41 0.33 15.07 7.95
C ALA A 41 0.79 15.02 9.42
N PHE A 42 2.02 14.55 9.65
CA PHE A 42 2.66 14.57 10.96
C PHE A 42 2.77 15.99 11.53
N LEU A 43 3.27 16.94 10.72
CA LEU A 43 3.42 18.33 11.14
C LEU A 43 2.09 19.00 11.49
N ILE A 44 1.02 18.72 10.74
CA ILE A 44 -0.32 19.23 11.03
C ILE A 44 -0.78 18.76 12.41
N VAL A 45 -0.57 17.49 12.75
CA VAL A 45 -0.95 16.95 14.06
C VAL A 45 -0.16 17.63 15.19
N CYS A 46 1.16 17.80 15.03
CA CYS A 46 1.96 18.52 16.02
C CYS A 46 1.55 20.00 16.16
N LEU A 47 1.21 20.65 15.05
CA LEU A 47 0.84 22.07 15.02
C LEU A 47 -0.52 22.31 15.67
N VAL A 48 -1.49 21.41 15.44
CA VAL A 48 -2.82 21.44 16.07
C VAL A 48 -2.73 21.33 17.58
N GLU A 49 -1.84 20.47 18.08
CA GLU A 49 -1.65 20.29 19.52
C GLU A 49 -0.94 21.51 20.16
N TYR A 50 0.08 22.06 19.49
CA TYR A 50 0.85 23.19 20.04
C TYR A 50 0.11 24.52 19.97
N PHE A 51 -0.73 24.73 18.95
CA PHE A 51 -1.46 25.98 18.71
C PHE A 51 -2.99 25.81 18.90
N HIS A 52 -3.39 24.95 19.83
CA HIS A 52 -4.79 24.59 20.05
C HIS A 52 -5.71 25.80 20.30
N ASP A 53 -5.17 26.89 20.85
CA ASP A 53 -5.89 28.13 21.16
C ASP A 53 -6.21 29.00 19.93
N TYR A 54 -5.48 28.83 18.82
CA TYR A 54 -5.56 29.70 17.64
C TYR A 54 -6.11 28.99 16.39
N LEU A 55 -6.22 27.66 16.43
CA LEU A 55 -6.76 26.85 15.33
C LEU A 55 -8.09 26.21 15.74
N PRO A 56 -8.95 25.85 14.77
CA PRO A 56 -10.12 25.02 15.02
C PRO A 56 -9.68 23.58 15.35
N ALA A 57 -9.07 23.39 16.53
CA ALA A 57 -8.43 22.17 16.95
C ALA A 57 -9.39 20.97 16.93
N ASN A 58 -10.66 21.18 17.29
CA ASN A 58 -11.70 20.14 17.23
C ASN A 58 -11.99 19.67 15.80
N TYR A 59 -12.01 20.58 14.83
CA TYR A 59 -12.23 20.24 13.43
C TYR A 59 -11.04 19.47 12.85
N LEU A 60 -9.82 19.94 13.11
CA LEU A 60 -8.60 19.30 12.63
C LEU A 60 -8.34 17.94 13.31
N LYS A 61 -8.71 17.79 14.58
CA LYS A 61 -8.64 16.52 15.30
C LYS A 61 -9.66 15.51 14.79
N ALA A 62 -10.88 15.94 14.49
CA ALA A 62 -11.89 15.10 13.84
C ALA A 62 -11.42 14.66 12.44
N ALA A 63 -10.90 15.59 11.64
CA ALA A 63 -10.34 15.29 10.32
C ALA A 63 -9.14 14.32 10.39
N ALA A 64 -8.28 14.44 11.41
CA ALA A 64 -7.19 13.51 11.63
C ALA A 64 -7.69 12.10 12.00
N LEU A 65 -8.72 12.00 12.85
CA LEU A 65 -9.32 10.71 13.21
C LEU A 65 -10.00 10.05 12.01
N GLU A 66 -10.72 10.81 11.20
CA GLU A 66 -11.31 10.31 9.94
C GLU A 66 -10.23 9.90 8.93
N GLY A 67 -9.14 10.66 8.84
CA GLY A 67 -8.01 10.36 7.95
C GLY A 67 -7.19 9.14 8.36
N ILE A 68 -7.21 8.76 9.63
CA ILE A 68 -6.66 7.48 10.13
C ILE A 68 -7.62 6.31 9.82
N GLY A 69 -8.90 6.60 9.62
CA GLY A 69 -9.93 5.60 9.35
C GLY A 69 -9.58 4.72 8.15
N PRO A 70 -9.66 3.38 8.28
CA PRO A 70 -9.24 2.46 7.24
C PRO A 70 -10.21 2.43 6.04
N HIS A 71 -11.43 2.92 6.21
CA HIS A 71 -12.52 2.81 5.23
C HIS A 71 -12.16 3.31 3.83
N LEU A 72 -11.61 4.53 3.72
CA LEU A 72 -11.24 5.09 2.42
C LEU A 72 -10.10 4.30 1.78
N TRP A 73 -9.09 3.95 2.57
CA TRP A 73 -7.94 3.17 2.10
C TRP A 73 -8.37 1.77 1.64
N ASN A 74 -9.25 1.10 2.40
CA ASN A 74 -9.77 -0.23 2.10
C ASN A 74 -10.63 -0.23 0.84
N VAL A 75 -11.61 0.69 0.71
CA VAL A 75 -12.49 0.75 -0.46
C VAL A 75 -11.69 0.98 -1.73
N ILE A 76 -10.79 1.96 -1.73
CA ILE A 76 -9.96 2.25 -2.91
C ILE A 76 -8.97 1.10 -3.15
N GLY A 77 -8.45 0.46 -2.11
CA GLY A 77 -7.59 -0.72 -2.21
C GLY A 77 -8.27 -1.92 -2.87
N VAL A 78 -9.51 -2.24 -2.49
CA VAL A 78 -10.34 -3.29 -3.11
C VAL A 78 -10.56 -3.00 -4.59
N ILE A 79 -10.98 -1.77 -4.92
CA ILE A 79 -11.17 -1.37 -6.32
C ILE A 79 -9.85 -1.50 -7.09
N SER A 80 -8.74 -1.06 -6.50
CA SER A 80 -7.41 -1.20 -7.09
C SER A 80 -7.07 -2.65 -7.42
N PHE A 81 -7.29 -3.59 -6.50
CA PHE A 81 -7.01 -5.01 -6.71
C PHE A 81 -7.87 -5.61 -7.83
N VAL A 82 -9.15 -5.22 -7.92
CA VAL A 82 -10.02 -5.64 -9.03
C VAL A 82 -9.46 -5.15 -10.36
N PHE A 83 -9.05 -3.87 -10.45
CA PHE A 83 -8.43 -3.31 -11.65
C PHE A 83 -7.09 -3.96 -12.00
N VAL A 84 -6.26 -4.31 -11.00
CA VAL A 84 -5.03 -5.10 -11.21
C VAL A 84 -5.37 -6.46 -11.79
N GLY A 85 -6.38 -7.15 -11.26
CA GLY A 85 -6.86 -8.41 -11.81
C GLY A 85 -7.26 -8.27 -13.27
N PHE A 86 -8.03 -7.22 -13.61
CA PHE A 86 -8.41 -6.95 -15.00
C PHE A 86 -7.22 -6.61 -15.89
N ALA A 87 -6.23 -5.87 -15.38
CA ALA A 87 -5.00 -5.55 -16.11
C ALA A 87 -4.17 -6.81 -16.39
N ILE A 88 -4.13 -7.75 -15.45
CA ILE A 88 -3.50 -9.07 -15.60
C ILE A 88 -4.24 -9.93 -16.63
N LEU A 89 -5.57 -9.90 -16.64
CA LEU A 89 -6.39 -10.67 -17.58
C LEU A 89 -6.29 -10.10 -19.01
N LEU A 90 -6.30 -8.78 -19.14
CA LEU A 90 -6.27 -8.03 -20.40
C LEU A 90 -5.03 -7.14 -20.51
N PRO A 91 -3.81 -7.72 -20.59
CA PRO A 91 -2.56 -6.96 -20.54
C PRO A 91 -2.35 -5.99 -21.72
N ARG A 92 -3.07 -6.21 -22.84
CA ARG A 92 -3.07 -5.31 -24.00
C ARG A 92 -3.77 -3.98 -23.74
N SER A 93 -4.67 -3.92 -22.74
CA SER A 93 -5.44 -2.72 -22.47
C SER A 93 -4.64 -1.74 -21.61
N LYS A 94 -3.99 -0.78 -22.27
CA LYS A 94 -3.25 0.31 -21.60
C LYS A 94 -4.13 1.17 -20.70
N PHE A 95 -5.43 1.27 -21.00
CA PHE A 95 -6.38 2.02 -20.21
C PHE A 95 -6.59 1.39 -18.82
N ILE A 96 -6.87 0.07 -18.78
CA ILE A 96 -7.09 -0.66 -17.54
C ILE A 96 -5.84 -0.63 -16.66
N ALA A 97 -4.67 -0.86 -17.27
CA ALA A 97 -3.39 -0.76 -16.57
C ALA A 97 -3.13 0.64 -15.97
N ARG A 98 -3.48 1.71 -16.71
CA ARG A 98 -3.34 3.08 -16.22
C ARG A 98 -4.33 3.38 -15.08
N CYS A 99 -5.57 2.92 -15.15
CA CYS A 99 -6.54 3.03 -14.06
C CYS A 99 -6.04 2.30 -12.81
N ALA A 100 -5.57 1.05 -12.95
CA ALA A 100 -4.99 0.28 -11.86
C ALA A 100 -3.81 1.02 -11.21
N TYR A 101 -2.89 1.56 -12.03
CA TYR A 101 -1.76 2.35 -11.56
C TYR A 101 -2.20 3.56 -10.72
N HIS A 102 -3.08 4.41 -11.24
CA HIS A 102 -3.51 5.61 -10.51
C HIS A 102 -4.26 5.27 -9.23
N LEU A 103 -5.11 4.24 -9.24
CA LEU A 103 -5.82 3.80 -8.05
C LEU A 103 -4.85 3.30 -6.97
N LEU A 104 -3.86 2.48 -7.33
CA LEU A 104 -2.84 1.98 -6.42
C LEU A 104 -1.96 3.09 -5.83
N VAL A 105 -1.54 4.06 -6.67
CA VAL A 105 -0.74 5.20 -6.22
C VAL A 105 -1.56 6.10 -5.28
N ASN A 106 -2.85 6.28 -5.55
CA ASN A 106 -3.73 7.03 -4.66
C ASN A 106 -3.95 6.30 -3.33
N THR A 107 -4.21 4.98 -3.35
CA THR A 107 -4.27 4.18 -2.11
C THR A 107 -2.97 4.29 -1.32
N TYR A 108 -1.82 4.24 -2.00
CA TYR A 108 -0.53 4.41 -1.36
C TYR A 108 -0.36 5.79 -0.70
N ALA A 109 -0.77 6.86 -1.39
CA ALA A 109 -0.73 8.22 -0.86
C ALA A 109 -1.64 8.39 0.37
N ILE A 110 -2.87 7.85 0.31
CA ILE A 110 -3.80 7.84 1.44
C ILE A 110 -3.18 7.09 2.62
N GLY A 111 -2.59 5.91 2.40
CA GLY A 111 -1.95 5.15 3.46
C GLY A 111 -0.73 5.87 4.05
N GLY A 112 0.00 6.62 3.21
CA GLY A 112 1.10 7.49 3.67
C GLY A 112 0.62 8.62 4.57
N LEU A 113 -0.49 9.26 4.18
CA LEU A 113 -1.15 10.29 4.97
C LEU A 113 -1.63 9.72 6.32
N SER A 114 -2.36 8.60 6.32
CA SER A 114 -2.84 7.94 7.53
C SER A 114 -1.70 7.52 8.46
N LEU A 115 -0.58 7.01 7.92
CA LEU A 115 0.62 6.69 8.71
C LEU A 115 1.25 7.94 9.32
N GLY A 116 1.31 9.06 8.59
CA GLY A 116 1.79 10.34 9.12
C GLY A 116 0.93 10.88 10.25
N LEU A 117 -0.40 10.81 10.11
CA LEU A 117 -1.34 11.19 11.17
C LEU A 117 -1.22 10.28 12.40
N LEU A 118 -1.15 8.96 12.18
CA LEU A 118 -1.06 7.97 13.24
C LEU A 118 0.25 8.12 14.03
N THR A 119 1.38 8.29 13.36
CA THR A 119 2.68 8.55 14.02
C THR A 119 2.69 9.86 14.79
N GLY A 120 2.06 10.93 14.26
CA GLY A 120 1.90 12.21 14.97
C GLY A 120 1.06 12.07 16.25
N GLN A 121 -0.08 11.39 16.17
CA GLN A 121 -0.93 11.14 17.33
C GLN A 121 -0.22 10.29 18.38
N LEU A 122 0.45 9.21 17.95
CA LEU A 122 1.21 8.37 18.86
C LEU A 122 2.25 9.17 19.63
N LEU A 123 2.99 10.07 18.98
CA LEU A 123 4.01 10.88 19.65
C LEU A 123 3.41 11.80 20.73
N ILE A 124 2.27 12.42 20.46
CA ILE A 124 1.56 13.29 21.42
C ILE A 124 0.97 12.48 22.59
N TYR A 125 0.33 11.35 22.30
CA TYR A 125 -0.33 10.52 23.31
C TYR A 125 0.62 9.58 24.08
N SER A 126 1.91 9.53 23.71
CA SER A 126 2.93 8.73 24.40
C SER A 126 3.32 9.30 25.78
N ASP A 127 3.19 10.62 25.98
CA ASP A 127 3.70 11.31 27.17
C ASP A 127 3.04 10.89 28.50
N PRO A 128 1.71 10.65 28.59
CA PRO A 128 1.06 10.30 29.86
C PRO A 128 1.24 8.84 30.30
N VAL A 129 1.63 7.92 29.40
CA VAL A 129 1.62 6.47 29.66
C VAL A 129 2.93 5.98 30.28
N VAL A 130 4.05 6.67 30.04
CA VAL A 130 5.38 6.23 30.52
C VAL A 130 5.57 6.47 32.02
N GLY A 131 4.81 7.40 32.63
CA GLY A 131 4.94 7.74 34.05
C GLY A 131 4.32 6.75 35.04
N SER A 132 3.43 5.86 34.58
CA SER A 132 2.61 4.99 35.47
C SER A 132 2.72 3.49 35.16
N VAL A 133 3.52 3.10 34.17
CA VAL A 133 3.61 1.73 33.65
C VAL A 133 4.98 1.15 33.94
N ASP A 134 5.01 -0.09 34.46
CA ASP A 134 6.27 -0.83 34.67
C ASP A 134 7.13 -0.84 33.40
N LEU A 135 8.44 -0.60 33.53
CA LEU A 135 9.38 -0.52 32.40
C LEU A 135 9.28 -1.69 31.41
N TRP A 136 8.99 -2.90 31.91
CA TRP A 136 8.84 -4.10 31.06
C TRP A 136 7.57 -4.07 30.20
N LYS A 137 6.45 -3.55 30.73
CA LYS A 137 5.19 -3.39 29.99
C LYS A 137 5.34 -2.29 28.94
N ALA A 138 6.00 -1.19 29.30
CA ALA A 138 6.30 -0.11 28.36
C ALA A 138 7.16 -0.59 27.17
N TRP A 139 8.15 -1.45 27.42
CA TRP A 139 8.96 -2.07 26.38
C TRP A 139 8.15 -2.95 25.42
N ILE A 140 7.27 -3.81 25.94
CA ILE A 140 6.42 -4.69 25.11
C ILE A 140 5.46 -3.86 24.26
N VAL A 141 4.80 -2.86 24.85
CA VAL A 141 3.86 -1.99 24.14
C VAL A 141 4.58 -1.21 23.05
N SER A 142 5.73 -0.60 23.35
CA SER A 142 6.52 0.15 22.37
C SER A 142 7.00 -0.74 21.22
N THR A 143 7.53 -1.92 21.52
CA THR A 143 8.00 -2.86 20.49
C THR A 143 6.85 -3.36 19.61
N GLY A 144 5.71 -3.70 20.22
CA GLY A 144 4.52 -4.13 19.48
C GLY A 144 3.97 -3.03 18.56
N LEU A 145 4.02 -1.78 19.02
CA LEU A 145 3.57 -0.62 18.25
C LEU A 145 4.49 -0.34 17.05
N ILE A 146 5.81 -0.39 17.24
CA ILE A 146 6.80 -0.28 16.16
C ILE A 146 6.57 -1.40 15.12
N LEU A 147 6.37 -2.64 15.57
CA LEU A 147 6.08 -3.77 14.69
C LEU A 147 4.82 -3.54 13.86
N LEU A 148 3.75 -3.03 14.49
CA LEU A 148 2.47 -2.78 13.82
C LEU A 148 2.57 -1.66 12.79
N VAL A 149 3.27 -0.58 13.10
CA VAL A 149 3.56 0.52 12.15
C VAL A 149 4.44 0.02 11.00
N ALA A 150 5.45 -0.80 11.27
CA ALA A 150 6.30 -1.39 10.23
C ALA A 150 5.48 -2.32 9.31
N LEU A 151 4.58 -3.12 9.87
CA LEU A 151 3.68 -3.98 9.08
C LEU A 151 2.73 -3.15 8.20
N ALA A 152 2.14 -2.08 8.75
CA ALA A 152 1.28 -1.18 8.00
C ALA A 152 2.04 -0.45 6.87
N PHE A 153 3.29 -0.06 7.11
CA PHE A 153 4.17 0.50 6.09
C PHE A 153 4.47 -0.51 4.98
N LEU A 154 4.83 -1.76 5.33
CA LEU A 154 5.09 -2.82 4.35
C LEU A 154 3.85 -3.13 3.51
N LEU A 155 2.68 -3.19 4.15
CA LEU A 155 1.41 -3.38 3.47
C LEU A 155 1.16 -2.23 2.50
N ASN A 156 1.29 -0.98 2.94
CA ASN A 156 1.09 0.18 2.07
C ASN A 156 2.11 0.19 0.90
N PHE A 157 3.38 -0.12 1.18
CA PHE A 157 4.42 -0.21 0.17
C PHE A 157 4.13 -1.28 -0.91
N SER A 158 3.40 -2.35 -0.56
CA SER A 158 2.97 -3.34 -1.54
C SER A 158 2.03 -2.75 -2.61
N PHE A 159 1.19 -1.77 -2.27
CA PHE A 159 0.33 -1.07 -3.24
C PHE A 159 1.15 -0.24 -4.20
N TRP A 160 2.16 0.49 -3.70
CA TRP A 160 3.10 1.22 -4.54
C TRP A 160 3.81 0.29 -5.53
N TYR A 161 4.33 -0.83 -5.02
CA TYR A 161 5.02 -1.82 -5.85
C TYR A 161 4.12 -2.43 -6.93
N LEU A 162 2.88 -2.78 -6.59
CA LEU A 162 1.89 -3.22 -7.58
C LEU A 162 1.60 -2.12 -8.60
N GLY A 163 1.57 -0.85 -8.18
CA GLY A 163 1.40 0.30 -9.07
C GLY A 163 2.51 0.34 -10.09
N VAL A 164 3.77 0.32 -9.64
CA VAL A 164 4.94 0.30 -10.51
C VAL A 164 4.88 -0.86 -11.53
N LEU A 165 4.45 -2.05 -11.11
CA LEU A 165 4.28 -3.20 -12.01
C LEU A 165 3.19 -2.97 -13.08
N MET A 166 2.13 -2.24 -12.73
CA MET A 166 1.05 -1.88 -13.67
C MET A 166 1.38 -0.67 -14.54
N ASN A 167 2.49 0.04 -14.28
CA ASN A 167 2.87 1.21 -15.06
C ASN A 167 3.34 0.81 -16.48
N SER A 168 2.39 0.82 -17.42
CA SER A 168 2.61 0.51 -18.83
C SER A 168 3.53 1.53 -19.55
N GLN A 169 3.85 2.67 -18.95
CA GLN A 169 4.62 3.74 -19.62
C GLN A 169 6.13 3.66 -19.38
N GLY A 170 6.58 2.90 -18.37
CA GLY A 170 7.96 3.03 -17.89
C GLY A 170 9.04 2.24 -18.64
N LYS A 171 8.72 1.09 -19.26
CA LYS A 171 9.76 0.18 -19.78
C LYS A 171 9.29 -0.59 -21.03
N SER A 172 10.02 -0.48 -22.15
CA SER A 172 9.89 -1.43 -23.26
C SER A 172 10.35 -2.80 -22.76
N GLY A 173 9.40 -3.70 -22.48
CA GLY A 173 9.67 -4.97 -21.77
C GLY A 173 9.20 -5.03 -20.31
N GLY A 174 8.31 -4.12 -19.88
CA GLY A 174 7.72 -4.14 -18.53
C GLY A 174 6.86 -5.37 -18.22
N PHE A 175 6.48 -5.52 -16.94
CA PHE A 175 5.70 -6.65 -16.40
C PHE A 175 4.50 -7.03 -17.26
N LEU A 176 3.70 -6.06 -17.71
CA LEU A 176 2.52 -6.29 -18.55
C LEU A 176 2.85 -6.90 -19.92
N HIS A 177 3.99 -6.54 -20.52
CA HIS A 177 4.43 -7.11 -21.79
C HIS A 177 4.87 -8.57 -21.63
N CYS A 178 5.53 -8.91 -20.53
CA CYS A 178 5.80 -10.33 -20.22
C CYS A 178 4.54 -11.10 -19.89
N MET A 179 3.57 -10.47 -19.22
CA MET A 179 2.26 -11.07 -18.96
C MET A 179 1.50 -11.39 -20.24
N GLU A 180 1.72 -10.69 -21.36
CA GLU A 180 1.15 -11.04 -22.68
C GLU A 180 1.63 -12.40 -23.21
N SER A 181 2.81 -12.87 -22.79
CA SER A 181 3.34 -14.19 -23.16
C SER A 181 2.88 -15.32 -22.24
N VAL A 182 2.26 -14.99 -21.10
CA VAL A 182 1.84 -15.98 -20.09
C VAL A 182 0.51 -16.62 -20.47
N ASP A 183 0.32 -17.92 -20.23
CA ASP A 183 -0.93 -18.61 -20.54
C ASP A 183 -2.17 -18.02 -19.85
N LEU A 184 -3.30 -18.00 -20.57
CA LEU A 184 -4.57 -17.41 -20.13
C LEU A 184 -5.10 -18.04 -18.82
N TRP A 185 -4.87 -19.33 -18.61
CA TRP A 185 -5.27 -20.04 -17.37
C TRP A 185 -4.58 -19.50 -16.13
N ILE A 186 -3.29 -19.15 -16.23
CA ILE A 186 -2.54 -18.56 -15.11
C ILE A 186 -3.07 -17.15 -14.83
N ARG A 187 -3.41 -16.38 -15.87
CA ARG A 187 -4.01 -15.04 -15.72
C ARG A 187 -5.39 -15.11 -15.07
N LEU A 188 -6.23 -16.06 -15.48
CA LEU A 188 -7.55 -16.32 -14.87
C LEU A 188 -7.41 -16.71 -13.41
N PHE A 189 -6.48 -17.59 -13.07
CA PHE A 189 -6.23 -17.97 -11.68
C PHE A 189 -5.80 -16.76 -10.84
N ALA A 190 -4.88 -15.93 -11.36
CA ALA A 190 -4.47 -14.70 -10.68
C ALA A 190 -5.64 -13.71 -10.49
N PHE A 191 -6.50 -13.56 -11.50
CA PHE A 191 -7.70 -12.73 -11.41
C PHE A 191 -8.67 -13.23 -10.34
N ILE A 192 -8.97 -14.54 -10.33
CA ILE A 192 -9.86 -15.15 -9.34
C ILE A 192 -9.28 -14.99 -7.94
N PHE A 193 -7.98 -15.24 -7.77
CA PHE A 193 -7.31 -15.09 -6.48
C PHE A 193 -7.38 -13.65 -5.95
N LEU A 194 -7.08 -12.65 -6.79
CA LEU A 194 -7.19 -11.24 -6.42
C LEU A 194 -8.62 -10.81 -6.12
N SER A 195 -9.60 -11.33 -6.87
CA SER A 195 -11.02 -11.02 -6.66
C SER A 195 -11.56 -11.63 -5.36
N ILE A 196 -11.14 -12.85 -5.01
CA ILE A 196 -11.48 -13.49 -3.73
C ILE A 196 -10.83 -12.72 -2.59
N LEU A 197 -9.54 -12.38 -2.71
CA LEU A 197 -8.83 -11.60 -1.69
C LEU A 197 -9.53 -10.27 -1.41
N SER A 198 -9.93 -9.57 -2.47
CA SER A 198 -10.66 -8.30 -2.39
C SER A 198 -12.02 -8.45 -1.70
N THR A 199 -12.75 -9.53 -2.02
CA THR A 199 -14.05 -9.82 -1.40
C THR A 199 -13.92 -10.15 0.09
N VAL A 200 -12.93 -10.97 0.47
CA VAL A 200 -12.66 -11.31 1.89
C VAL A 200 -12.29 -10.05 2.68
N PHE A 201 -11.49 -9.16 2.08
CA PHE A 201 -11.09 -7.92 2.73
C PHE A 201 -12.30 -7.01 3.02
N LEU A 202 -13.24 -6.93 2.09
CA LEU A 202 -14.47 -6.14 2.24
C LEU A 202 -15.44 -6.77 3.27
N PHE A 203 -15.52 -8.10 3.34
CA PHE A 203 -16.32 -8.81 4.34
C PHE A 203 -15.74 -8.77 5.76
N MET A 204 -14.43 -8.57 5.92
CA MET A 204 -13.80 -8.40 7.23
C MET A 204 -14.08 -7.03 7.85
N GLU A 205 -14.56 -6.07 7.05
CA GLU A 205 -14.84 -4.70 7.47
C GLU A 205 -16.31 -4.45 7.85
N THR A 206 -17.22 -5.37 7.46
CA THR A 206 -18.66 -5.36 7.83
C THR A 206 -18.93 -6.13 9.11
#